data_AF-A0A7I4Y4M8-F1
#
_entry.id   AF-A0A7I4Y4M8-F1
#
_cell.length_a   1.000
_cell.length_b   1.000
_cell.length_c   1.000
_cell.angle_alpha   90.00
_cell.angle_beta   90.00
_cell.angle_gamma   90.00
#
_symmetry.space_group_name_H-M   'P 1'
#
loop_
_entity.id
_entity.type
_entity.pdbx_description
1 polymer ?
#
loop_
_entity_poly.entity_id
_entity_poly.type
_entity_poly.pdbx_seq_one_letter_code
_entity_poly.pdbx_strand_id
1 'polypeptide(L)'
;MSLIFHKKPIGYSAKTLSTLLEKYSSYAEEINTAGDDRTQYEEYSTAVNLITGGIKIIKSSRDSLQSLVDKLEKEFDEAKTRGNKKDLISDIEDIDSECKFTEKIARANEMIYVLEARLTESRNKLQKLAQKLGINPKRSEIAQRNGAKEDETKNQSTEDPEIEGDLAWLSEDMSDKLDNVQFDAEDAICRTLKPSQLKMPRFYGDEEDFPEYWAVFRTLVHDNKVLSTVEKMLLLKDSLRGRAELAVKGI
;
A
#
# COMPACT_ATOMS: atom_id res chain seq x y z
N MET A 1 -3.77 -35.13 11.58
CA MET A 1 -4.65 -34.00 11.24
C MET A 1 -4.64 -33.89 9.73
N SER A 2 -5.80 -33.64 9.11
CA SER A 2 -5.87 -33.47 7.65
C SER A 2 -5.47 -32.04 7.30
N LEU A 3 -4.63 -31.86 6.28
CA LEU A 3 -4.16 -30.54 5.84
C LEU A 3 -5.27 -29.74 5.14
N ILE A 4 -6.42 -30.37 4.88
CA ILE A 4 -7.58 -29.77 4.21
C ILE A 4 -8.15 -28.53 4.90
N PHE A 5 -7.88 -28.36 6.21
CA PHE A 5 -8.33 -27.18 6.96
C PHE A 5 -7.59 -25.90 6.55
N HIS A 6 -6.39 -25.99 5.98
CA HIS A 6 -5.64 -24.84 5.46
C HIS A 6 -6.12 -24.36 4.10
N LYS A 7 -6.83 -25.22 3.37
CA LYS A 7 -7.32 -24.96 2.01
C LYS A 7 -8.16 -23.69 1.92
N LYS A 8 -9.17 -23.54 2.79
CA LYS A 8 -10.06 -22.36 2.77
C LYS A 8 -9.31 -21.06 3.12
N PRO A 9 -8.57 -20.97 4.24
CA PRO A 9 -7.78 -19.78 4.56
C PRO A 9 -6.78 -19.37 3.47
N ILE A 10 -6.02 -20.34 2.93
CA ILE A 10 -5.05 -20.09 1.86
C ILE A 10 -5.76 -19.61 0.59
N GLY A 11 -6.86 -20.27 0.20
CA GLY A 11 -7.67 -19.88 -0.95
C GLY A 11 -8.19 -18.43 -0.85
N TYR A 12 -8.75 -18.04 0.30
CA TYR A 12 -9.23 -16.66 0.50
C TYR A 12 -8.10 -15.63 0.43
N SER A 13 -6.96 -15.92 1.04
CA SER A 13 -5.80 -15.03 1.04
C SER A 13 -5.19 -14.90 -0.37
N ALA A 14 -5.09 -16.00 -1.13
CA ALA A 14 -4.60 -16.01 -2.51
C ALA A 14 -5.51 -15.23 -3.48
N LYS A 15 -6.84 -15.32 -3.33
CA LYS A 15 -7.78 -14.52 -4.11
C LYS A 15 -7.74 -13.03 -3.75
N THR A 16 -7.61 -12.72 -2.47
CA THR A 16 -7.43 -11.33 -2.01
C THR A 16 -6.19 -10.71 -2.63
N LEU A 17 -5.05 -11.43 -2.57
CA LEU A 17 -3.81 -11.01 -3.20
C LEU A 17 -3.98 -10.82 -4.71
N SER A 18 -4.65 -11.76 -5.39
CA SER A 18 -4.94 -11.64 -6.83
C SER A 18 -5.70 -10.36 -7.18
N THR A 19 -6.76 -10.06 -6.42
CA THR A 19 -7.57 -8.86 -6.61
C THR A 19 -6.75 -7.58 -6.41
N LEU A 20 -5.86 -7.58 -5.40
CA LEU A 20 -4.95 -6.45 -5.17
C LEU A 20 -3.96 -6.27 -6.32
N LEU A 21 -3.37 -7.36 -6.83
CA LEU A 21 -2.45 -7.30 -7.96
C LEU A 21 -3.12 -6.76 -9.23
N GLU A 22 -4.35 -7.17 -9.52
CA GLU A 22 -5.12 -6.62 -10.64
C GLU A 22 -5.40 -5.13 -10.45
N LYS A 23 -5.80 -4.73 -9.23
CA LYS A 23 -6.14 -3.33 -8.93
C LYS A 23 -4.96 -2.37 -9.05
N TYR A 24 -3.76 -2.82 -8.69
CA TYR A 24 -2.56 -1.99 -8.76
C TYR A 24 -1.75 -2.16 -10.06
N SER A 25 -2.19 -3.05 -10.96
CA SER A 25 -1.50 -3.32 -12.23
C SER A 25 -1.35 -2.08 -13.12
N SER A 26 -2.32 -1.17 -13.12
CA SER A 26 -2.26 0.07 -13.92
C SER A 26 -1.15 1.02 -13.46
N TYR A 27 -0.70 0.93 -12.21
CA TYR A 27 0.41 1.75 -11.70
C TYR A 27 1.79 1.18 -12.01
N ALA A 28 1.86 0.00 -12.64
CA ALA A 28 3.10 -0.57 -13.15
C ALA A 28 3.53 0.07 -14.49
N GLU A 29 2.61 0.74 -15.19
CA GLU A 29 2.85 1.42 -16.46
C GLU A 29 3.55 2.78 -16.27
N GLU A 30 4.16 3.30 -17.33
CA GLU A 30 4.78 4.63 -17.32
C GLU A 30 3.76 5.74 -17.22
N ILE A 31 3.98 6.66 -16.27
CA ILE A 31 3.15 7.84 -16.11
C ILE A 31 3.58 8.89 -17.14
N ASN A 32 2.79 9.00 -18.21
CA ASN A 32 2.89 10.06 -19.21
C ASN A 32 1.94 11.20 -18.84
N THR A 33 2.47 12.23 -18.18
CA THR A 33 1.70 13.42 -17.80
C THR A 33 1.80 14.48 -18.89
N ALA A 34 0.65 15.00 -19.35
CA ALA A 34 0.57 16.10 -20.32
C ALA A 34 -0.05 17.31 -19.62
N GLY A 35 0.64 18.45 -19.61
CA GLY A 35 0.17 19.65 -18.91
C GLY A 35 1.29 20.60 -18.55
N ASP A 36 0.96 21.63 -17.78
CA ASP A 36 1.95 22.54 -17.20
C ASP A 36 2.72 21.87 -16.04
N ASP A 37 3.89 22.43 -15.70
CA ASP A 37 4.76 21.87 -14.66
C ASP A 37 4.03 21.66 -13.32
N ARG A 38 3.02 22.51 -13.02
CA ARG A 38 2.22 22.40 -11.80
C ARG A 38 1.23 21.24 -11.82
N THR A 39 0.50 21.03 -12.91
CA THR A 39 -0.38 19.86 -13.06
C THR A 39 0.43 18.58 -13.02
N GLN A 40 1.58 18.54 -13.70
CA GLN A 40 2.47 17.37 -13.66
C GLN A 40 2.98 17.08 -12.24
N TYR A 41 3.30 18.11 -11.46
CA TYR A 41 3.74 17.96 -10.07
C TYR A 41 2.64 17.33 -9.19
N GLU A 42 1.39 17.79 -9.32
CA GLU A 42 0.27 17.23 -8.56
C GLU A 42 -0.03 15.78 -8.95
N GLU A 43 0.07 15.44 -10.25
CA GLU A 43 -0.12 14.09 -10.76
C GLU A 43 0.97 13.13 -10.26
N TYR A 44 2.25 13.50 -10.36
CA TYR A 44 3.35 12.68 -9.83
C TYR A 44 3.28 12.56 -8.30
N SER A 45 2.87 13.61 -7.59
CA SER A 45 2.66 13.56 -6.14
C SER A 45 1.58 12.54 -5.77
N THR A 46 0.45 12.59 -6.49
CA THR A 46 -0.66 11.64 -6.31
C THR A 46 -0.23 10.21 -6.62
N ALA A 47 0.51 10.01 -7.72
CA ALA A 47 1.00 8.69 -8.10
C ALA A 47 2.01 8.13 -7.10
N VAL A 48 2.94 8.93 -6.59
CA VAL A 48 3.90 8.52 -5.54
C VAL A 48 3.15 8.01 -4.31
N ASN A 49 2.10 8.73 -3.87
CA ASN A 49 1.29 8.30 -2.74
C ASN A 49 0.57 6.97 -3.02
N LEU A 50 -0.10 6.85 -4.17
CA LEU A 50 -0.81 5.66 -4.63
C LEU A 50 0.08 4.42 -4.71
N ILE A 51 1.22 4.53 -5.39
CA ILE A 51 2.20 3.46 -5.56
C ILE A 51 2.75 3.05 -4.19
N THR A 52 3.10 4.01 -3.33
CA THR A 52 3.66 3.73 -2.00
C THR A 52 2.73 2.88 -1.16
N GLY A 53 1.44 3.24 -1.04
CA GLY A 53 0.53 2.42 -0.23
C GLY A 53 0.06 1.16 -0.95
N GLY A 54 0.05 1.13 -2.29
CA GLY A 54 -0.16 -0.10 -3.07
C GLY A 54 0.89 -1.16 -2.74
N ILE A 55 2.17 -0.76 -2.75
CA ILE A 55 3.28 -1.63 -2.32
C ILE A 55 3.06 -2.14 -0.91
N LYS A 56 2.67 -1.27 0.05
CA LYS A 56 2.43 -1.67 1.44
C LYS A 56 1.30 -2.70 1.56
N ILE A 57 0.17 -2.47 0.91
CA ILE A 57 -0.99 -3.37 0.96
C ILE A 57 -0.66 -4.72 0.30
N ILE A 58 0.01 -4.72 -0.86
CA ILE A 58 0.42 -5.95 -1.54
C ILE A 58 1.42 -6.73 -0.67
N LYS A 59 2.41 -6.06 -0.06
CA LYS A 59 3.36 -6.68 0.87
C LYS A 59 2.63 -7.34 2.05
N SER A 60 1.74 -6.61 2.73
CA SER A 60 0.98 -7.12 3.88
C SER A 60 0.08 -8.31 3.51
N SER A 61 -0.60 -8.26 2.36
CA SER A 61 -1.43 -9.36 1.88
C SER A 61 -0.60 -10.59 1.49
N ARG A 62 0.56 -10.39 0.86
CA ARG A 62 1.50 -11.47 0.53
C ARG A 62 2.07 -12.10 1.81
N ASP A 63 2.48 -11.30 2.79
CA ASP A 63 3.05 -11.80 4.05
C ASP A 63 2.01 -12.59 4.85
N SER A 64 0.74 -12.17 4.79
CA SER A 64 -0.37 -12.92 5.36
C SER A 64 -0.53 -14.29 4.69
N LEU A 65 -0.50 -14.34 3.35
CA LEU A 65 -0.57 -15.60 2.60
C LEU A 65 0.64 -16.50 2.90
N GLN A 66 1.86 -15.94 2.90
CA GLN A 66 3.09 -16.64 3.24
C GLN A 66 2.99 -17.25 4.64
N SER A 67 2.50 -16.50 5.63
CA SER A 67 2.34 -17.03 6.99
C SER A 67 1.37 -18.22 7.11
N LEU A 68 0.39 -18.33 6.20
CA LEU A 68 -0.50 -19.49 6.14
C LEU A 68 0.19 -20.68 5.48
N VAL A 69 0.98 -20.43 4.43
CA VAL A 69 1.81 -21.45 3.77
C VAL A 69 2.87 -22.00 4.74
N ASP A 70 3.56 -21.13 5.49
CA ASP A 70 4.56 -21.54 6.48
C ASP A 70 3.95 -22.43 7.59
N LYS A 71 2.69 -22.17 7.97
CA LYS A 71 1.95 -23.03 8.91
C LYS A 71 1.62 -24.39 8.31
N LEU A 72 1.18 -24.43 7.05
CA LEU A 72 0.92 -25.66 6.30
C LEU A 72 2.21 -26.50 6.22
N GLU A 73 3.33 -25.89 5.87
CA GLU A 73 4.65 -26.56 5.79
C GLU A 73 5.11 -27.10 7.15
N LYS A 74 4.93 -26.33 8.22
CA LYS A 74 5.26 -26.78 9.57
C LYS A 74 4.43 -27.99 10.00
N GLU A 75 3.12 -27.94 9.79
CA GLU A 75 2.24 -29.08 10.12
C GLU A 75 2.55 -30.31 9.26
N PHE A 76 2.95 -30.10 8.01
CA PHE A 76 3.44 -31.16 7.15
C PHE A 76 4.70 -31.82 7.71
N ASP A 77 5.70 -31.05 8.11
CA ASP A 77 6.93 -31.62 8.68
C ASP A 77 6.67 -32.37 9.99
N GLU A 78 5.80 -31.84 10.85
CA GLU A 78 5.35 -32.53 12.07
C GLU A 78 4.61 -33.84 11.75
N ALA A 79 3.75 -33.85 10.74
CA ALA A 79 2.97 -35.03 10.35
C ALA A 79 3.78 -36.07 9.56
N LYS A 80 4.79 -35.62 8.81
CA LYS A 80 5.74 -36.46 8.06
C LYS A 80 6.56 -37.37 8.98
N THR A 81 6.85 -36.94 10.21
CA THR A 81 7.51 -37.79 11.22
C THR A 81 6.64 -38.97 11.69
N ARG A 82 5.33 -38.95 11.42
CA ARG A 82 4.35 -39.95 11.89
C ARG A 82 3.97 -41.02 10.87
N GLY A 83 4.60 -41.05 9.70
CA GLY A 83 4.52 -42.17 8.74
C GLY A 83 3.56 -42.00 7.54
N ASN A 84 2.73 -40.97 7.49
CA ASN A 84 1.72 -40.77 6.43
C ASN A 84 2.19 -39.82 5.31
N LYS A 85 3.46 -39.91 4.91
CA LYS A 85 4.10 -38.92 4.02
C LYS A 85 3.43 -38.77 2.65
N LYS A 86 2.96 -39.86 2.04
CA LYS A 86 2.44 -39.84 0.66
C LYS A 86 1.10 -39.09 0.57
N ASP A 87 0.19 -39.36 1.48
CA ASP A 87 -1.14 -38.72 1.49
C ASP A 87 -1.03 -37.23 1.81
N LEU A 88 -0.14 -36.86 2.73
CA LEU A 88 0.14 -35.46 3.07
C LEU A 88 0.75 -34.66 1.92
N ILE A 89 1.60 -35.28 1.09
CA ILE A 89 2.16 -34.63 -0.10
C ILE A 89 1.03 -34.39 -1.11
N SER A 90 0.18 -35.39 -1.35
CA SER A 90 -0.99 -35.25 -2.24
C SER A 90 -1.91 -34.12 -1.79
N ASP A 91 -2.20 -34.03 -0.49
CA ASP A 91 -3.05 -32.95 0.06
C ASP A 91 -2.45 -31.55 -0.22
N ILE A 92 -1.13 -31.39 -0.12
CA ILE A 92 -0.46 -30.10 -0.39
C ILE A 92 -0.49 -29.77 -1.88
N GLU A 93 -0.23 -30.76 -2.74
CA GLU A 93 -0.30 -30.60 -4.19
C GLU A 93 -1.72 -30.20 -4.63
N ASP A 94 -2.75 -30.80 -4.01
CA ASP A 94 -4.15 -30.43 -4.25
C ASP A 94 -4.43 -28.99 -3.80
N ILE A 95 -3.96 -28.58 -2.62
CA ILE A 95 -4.13 -27.21 -2.13
C ILE A 95 -3.42 -26.20 -3.04
N ASP A 96 -2.18 -26.48 -3.48
CA ASP A 96 -1.45 -25.57 -4.37
C ASP A 96 -2.03 -25.54 -5.78
N SER A 97 -2.50 -26.67 -6.32
CA SER A 97 -3.13 -26.69 -7.65
C SER A 97 -4.41 -25.84 -7.70
N GLU A 98 -5.18 -25.81 -6.61
CA GLU A 98 -6.41 -25.04 -6.50
C GLU A 98 -6.18 -23.57 -6.14
N CYS A 99 -5.31 -23.29 -5.16
CA CYS A 99 -5.10 -21.94 -4.67
C CYS A 99 -4.01 -21.18 -5.44
N LYS A 100 -3.11 -21.92 -6.10
CA LYS A 100 -1.92 -21.43 -6.81
C LYS A 100 -1.10 -20.48 -5.96
N PHE A 101 -1.00 -20.75 -4.66
CA PHE A 101 -0.45 -19.79 -3.71
C PHE A 101 1.01 -19.47 -4.03
N THR A 102 1.78 -20.46 -4.52
CA THR A 102 3.16 -20.28 -4.96
C THR A 102 3.25 -19.27 -6.12
N GLU A 103 2.40 -19.43 -7.14
CA GLU A 103 2.32 -18.51 -8.29
C GLU A 103 1.90 -17.10 -7.84
N LYS A 104 0.90 -17.00 -6.96
CA LYS A 104 0.40 -15.71 -6.48
C LYS A 104 1.43 -14.95 -5.64
N ILE A 105 2.20 -15.65 -4.79
CA ILE A 105 3.30 -15.05 -4.03
C ILE A 105 4.40 -14.56 -4.98
N ALA A 106 4.79 -15.38 -5.97
CA ALA A 106 5.80 -15.00 -6.95
C ALA A 106 5.37 -13.75 -7.75
N ARG A 107 4.15 -13.75 -8.29
CA ARG A 107 3.57 -12.60 -9.00
C ARG A 107 3.48 -11.34 -8.13
N ALA A 108 3.23 -11.50 -6.83
CA ALA A 108 3.22 -10.37 -5.91
C ALA A 108 4.61 -9.76 -5.73
N ASN A 109 5.65 -10.59 -5.62
CA ASN A 109 7.03 -10.11 -5.55
C ASN A 109 7.46 -9.39 -6.83
N GLU A 110 7.11 -9.92 -8.00
CA GLU A 110 7.35 -9.25 -9.29
C GLU A 110 6.64 -7.89 -9.35
N MET A 111 5.37 -7.84 -8.97
CA MET A 111 4.60 -6.59 -8.96
C MET A 111 5.20 -5.56 -7.98
N ILE A 112 5.60 -5.98 -6.78
CA ILE A 112 6.27 -5.11 -5.81
C ILE A 112 7.54 -4.52 -6.42
N TYR A 113 8.37 -5.35 -7.06
CA TYR A 113 9.61 -4.90 -7.70
C TYR A 113 9.34 -3.84 -8.79
N VAL A 114 8.37 -4.10 -9.67
CA VAL A 114 8.00 -3.15 -10.73
C VAL A 114 7.46 -1.84 -10.14
N LEU A 115 6.58 -1.93 -9.13
CA LEU A 115 6.04 -0.75 -8.45
C LEU A 115 7.13 0.05 -7.72
N GLU A 116 8.14 -0.59 -7.13
CA GLU A 116 9.28 0.09 -6.49
C GLU A 116 10.14 0.85 -7.52
N ALA A 117 10.37 0.26 -8.70
CA ALA A 117 11.04 0.93 -9.81
C ALA A 117 10.24 2.17 -10.27
N ARG A 118 8.92 2.03 -10.45
CA ARG A 118 8.03 3.15 -10.83
C ARG A 118 7.92 4.22 -9.76
N LEU A 119 7.94 3.84 -8.49
CA LEU A 119 7.97 4.78 -7.37
C LEU A 119 9.23 5.64 -7.41
N THR A 120 10.38 5.02 -7.66
CA THR A 120 11.67 5.70 -7.77
C THR A 120 11.67 6.67 -8.95
N GLU A 121 11.20 6.23 -10.12
CA GLU A 121 11.06 7.08 -11.30
C GLU A 121 10.14 8.29 -11.02
N SER A 122 8.97 8.04 -10.43
CA SER A 122 7.98 9.08 -10.12
C SER A 122 8.52 10.09 -9.10
N ARG A 123 9.25 9.64 -8.08
CA ARG A 123 9.94 10.52 -7.11
C ARG A 123 10.98 11.40 -7.76
N ASN A 124 11.79 10.84 -8.66
CA ASN A 124 12.80 11.60 -9.39
C ASN A 124 12.16 12.70 -10.26
N LYS A 125 11.07 12.38 -10.96
CA LYS A 125 10.32 13.37 -11.77
C LYS A 125 9.68 14.44 -10.89
N LEU A 126 9.05 14.04 -9.79
CA LEU A 126 8.45 14.95 -8.80
C LEU A 126 9.48 15.93 -8.24
N GLN A 127 10.67 15.44 -7.86
CA GLN A 127 11.75 16.27 -7.34
C GLN A 127 12.26 17.28 -8.38
N LYS A 128 12.42 16.87 -9.64
CA LYS A 128 12.79 17.78 -10.73
C LYS A 128 11.76 18.88 -10.95
N LEU A 129 10.46 18.54 -10.90
CA LEU A 129 9.37 19.51 -11.02
C LEU A 129 9.30 20.45 -9.80
N ALA A 130 9.52 19.92 -8.60
CA ALA A 130 9.59 20.73 -7.38
C ALA A 130 10.66 21.82 -7.50
N GLN A 131 11.85 21.45 -7.99
CA GLN A 131 12.95 22.38 -8.22
C GLN A 131 12.60 23.46 -9.26
N LYS A 132 11.99 23.07 -10.39
CA LYS A 132 11.53 24.02 -11.42
C LYS A 132 10.50 25.02 -10.90
N LEU A 133 9.59 24.57 -10.04
CA LEU A 133 8.54 25.38 -9.44
C LEU A 133 9.01 26.18 -8.21
N GLY A 134 10.28 26.06 -7.81
CA GLY A 134 10.79 26.68 -6.58
C GLY A 134 10.21 26.11 -5.28
N ILE A 135 9.55 24.95 -5.35
CA ILE A 135 9.01 24.23 -4.19
C ILE A 135 10.19 23.56 -3.49
N ASN A 136 10.65 24.17 -2.41
CA ASN A 136 11.70 23.59 -1.57
C ASN A 136 11.07 22.54 -0.63
N PRO A 137 11.29 21.23 -0.84
CA PRO A 137 10.68 20.20 0.01
C PRO A 137 11.11 20.30 1.48
N LYS A 138 12.25 20.94 1.76
CA LYS A 138 12.76 21.17 3.14
C LYS A 138 12.14 22.39 3.86
N ARG A 139 11.42 23.29 3.18
CA ARG A 139 10.95 24.56 3.79
C ARG A 139 9.48 24.53 4.22
N SER A 140 8.71 23.53 3.76
CA SER A 140 7.28 23.38 4.06
C SER A 140 6.98 22.95 5.50
N GLU A 141 7.95 22.37 6.22
CA GLU A 141 7.73 21.92 7.61
C GLU A 141 8.06 23.00 8.65
N ILE A 142 8.89 24.00 8.31
CA ILE A 142 9.32 25.06 9.26
C ILE A 142 8.26 26.18 9.35
N ALA A 143 7.45 26.38 8.31
CA ALA A 143 6.44 27.45 8.28
C ALA A 143 5.16 27.13 9.07
N GLN A 144 4.90 25.86 9.44
CA GLN A 144 3.71 25.48 10.22
C GLN A 144 3.98 25.30 11.73
N ARG A 145 5.22 25.52 12.20
CA ARG A 145 5.57 25.37 13.63
C ARG A 145 5.70 26.70 14.39
N ASN A 146 5.85 27.83 13.68
CA ASN A 146 6.00 29.15 14.28
C ASN A 146 4.85 30.07 13.87
N GLY A 147 3.65 29.78 14.38
CA GLY A 147 2.45 30.58 14.17
C GLY A 147 1.75 30.90 15.49
N ALA A 148 2.47 31.46 16.46
CA ALA A 148 1.89 32.25 17.55
C ALA A 148 3.00 33.02 18.29
N LYS A 149 3.17 34.30 17.95
CA LYS A 149 3.24 35.46 18.85
C LYS A 149 3.72 36.68 18.08
N GLU A 150 2.81 37.63 17.90
CA GLU A 150 3.13 39.04 17.70
C GLU A 150 3.85 39.55 18.96
N ASP A 151 4.95 40.29 18.81
CA ASP A 151 4.93 41.75 19.04
C ASP A 151 6.24 42.44 18.61
N GLU A 152 6.12 43.73 18.32
CA GLU A 152 7.05 44.65 17.65
C GLU A 152 8.41 44.90 18.36
N THR A 153 9.46 45.29 17.61
CA THR A 153 10.10 46.65 17.65
C THR A 153 11.49 46.72 16.93
N LYS A 154 11.54 47.53 15.85
CA LYS A 154 12.60 48.41 15.24
C LYS A 154 14.06 47.96 14.94
N ASN A 155 14.42 48.18 13.64
CA ASN A 155 15.59 48.86 13.00
C ASN A 155 17.03 48.62 13.54
N GLN A 156 18.11 48.46 12.76
CA GLN A 156 18.54 49.15 11.53
C GLN A 156 19.81 48.43 10.95
N SER A 157 20.05 48.60 9.64
CA SER A 157 21.25 48.40 8.78
C SER A 157 22.64 48.38 9.49
N THR A 158 23.75 47.75 9.04
CA THR A 158 24.34 47.49 7.70
C THR A 158 25.67 46.70 7.90
N GLU A 159 26.26 46.20 6.80
CA GLU A 159 27.68 45.81 6.56
C GLU A 159 28.10 44.31 6.72
N ASP A 160 28.29 43.65 5.56
CA ASP A 160 29.36 42.66 5.27
C ASP A 160 30.71 43.41 5.13
N PRO A 161 31.91 42.78 5.12
CA PRO A 161 32.20 41.35 4.87
C PRO A 161 33.26 40.72 5.80
N GLU A 162 33.43 39.39 5.77
CA GLU A 162 34.74 38.76 5.49
C GLU A 162 34.61 37.22 5.37
N ILE A 163 35.35 36.70 4.40
CA ILE A 163 35.31 35.36 3.82
C ILE A 163 36.32 34.48 4.55
N GLU A 164 35.91 33.35 5.14
CA GLU A 164 36.84 32.25 5.43
C GLU A 164 36.12 30.92 5.67
N GLY A 165 36.56 29.88 4.94
CA GLY A 165 36.22 28.46 5.12
C GLY A 165 34.78 28.08 4.72
N ASP A 166 34.49 27.06 3.93
CA ASP A 166 35.20 25.82 3.71
C ASP A 166 34.54 25.16 2.49
N LEU A 167 35.33 24.78 1.48
CA LEU A 167 34.87 24.09 0.27
C LEU A 167 34.58 22.60 0.56
N ALA A 168 33.75 22.31 1.54
CA ALA A 168 33.39 20.97 1.99
C ALA A 168 32.09 20.42 1.34
N TRP A 169 31.60 21.04 0.26
CA TRP A 169 30.28 20.71 -0.30
C TRP A 169 30.28 19.67 -1.44
N LEU A 170 31.37 18.93 -1.63
CA LEU A 170 31.49 17.96 -2.73
C LEU A 170 31.92 16.53 -2.35
N SER A 171 31.90 16.15 -1.08
CA SER A 171 32.02 14.74 -0.74
C SER A 171 31.47 14.43 0.64
N GLU A 172 30.18 14.12 0.71
CA GLU A 172 29.72 13.18 1.72
C GLU A 172 28.51 12.42 1.22
N ASP A 173 28.75 11.13 1.08
CA ASP A 173 27.80 10.07 0.82
C ASP A 173 26.61 10.19 1.77
N MET A 174 25.45 10.55 1.23
CA MET A 174 24.19 10.67 1.96
C MET A 174 23.19 9.66 1.38
N SER A 175 23.60 8.39 1.31
CA SER A 175 22.69 7.28 1.07
C SER A 175 21.88 6.89 2.33
N ASP A 176 22.26 7.35 3.53
CA ASP A 176 21.76 6.79 4.80
C ASP A 176 20.86 7.71 5.65
N LYS A 177 20.29 8.79 5.11
CA LYS A 177 19.42 9.71 5.89
C LYS A 177 18.12 10.13 5.21
N LEU A 178 17.49 9.21 4.47
CA LEU A 178 16.07 9.31 4.09
C LEU A 178 15.21 8.22 4.76
N ASP A 179 15.70 7.59 5.84
CA ASP A 179 14.96 6.55 6.57
C ASP A 179 14.35 7.04 7.90
N ASN A 180 14.36 8.34 8.18
CA ASN A 180 13.78 8.88 9.41
C ASN A 180 12.64 9.87 9.17
N VAL A 181 11.71 9.49 8.29
CA VAL A 181 10.32 9.86 8.48
C VAL A 181 9.65 8.65 9.13
N GLN A 182 9.75 8.60 10.46
CA GLN A 182 8.89 7.78 11.31
C GLN A 182 7.45 8.31 11.19
N PHE A 183 6.85 8.09 10.02
CA PHE A 183 5.41 8.13 9.83
C PHE A 183 4.92 6.84 10.47
N ASP A 184 4.23 6.95 11.60
CA ASP A 184 3.69 5.83 12.38
C ASP A 184 3.30 4.66 11.46
N ALA A 185 3.96 3.52 11.69
CA ALA A 185 3.92 2.34 10.83
C ALA A 185 2.49 1.78 10.61
N GLU A 186 1.52 2.25 11.39
CA GLU A 186 0.10 1.89 11.31
C GLU A 186 -0.80 2.96 10.65
N ASP A 187 -0.35 4.21 10.53
CA ASP A 187 -1.19 5.33 10.05
C ASP A 187 -1.16 5.53 8.53
N ALA A 188 -0.26 4.85 7.83
CA ALA A 188 0.01 5.06 6.41
C ALA A 188 -0.43 3.92 5.48
N ILE A 189 -1.19 2.93 5.97
CA ILE A 189 -1.63 1.79 5.14
C ILE A 189 -2.60 2.26 4.04
N CYS A 190 -3.29 3.40 4.21
CA CYS A 190 -4.45 3.73 3.39
C CYS A 190 -4.58 5.19 2.93
N ARG A 191 -3.47 5.87 2.60
CA ARG A 191 -3.53 7.21 1.96
C ARG A 191 -3.76 7.17 0.45
N THR A 192 -4.05 6.00 -0.12
CA THR A 192 -3.86 5.79 -1.55
C THR A 192 -5.06 6.17 -2.39
N LEU A 193 -6.27 5.72 -2.08
CA LEU A 193 -7.36 5.76 -3.06
C LEU A 193 -8.46 6.74 -2.68
N LYS A 194 -8.81 7.65 -3.60
CA LYS A 194 -10.05 8.43 -3.50
C LYS A 194 -11.25 7.47 -3.64
N PRO A 195 -12.40 7.75 -2.98
CA PRO A 195 -13.58 6.88 -3.03
C PRO A 195 -14.01 6.45 -4.44
N SER A 196 -13.89 7.35 -5.44
CA SER A 196 -14.24 7.09 -6.84
C SER A 196 -13.36 6.05 -7.55
N GLN A 197 -12.19 5.73 -6.99
CA GLN A 197 -11.23 4.77 -7.57
C GLN A 197 -11.39 3.36 -6.98
N LEU A 198 -12.26 3.19 -5.98
CA LEU A 198 -12.45 1.92 -5.28
C LEU A 198 -13.59 1.11 -5.90
N LYS A 199 -13.34 0.39 -7.01
CA LYS A 199 -14.29 -0.62 -7.49
C LYS A 199 -14.23 -1.84 -6.57
N MET A 200 -15.21 -1.97 -5.68
CA MET A 200 -15.34 -3.12 -4.78
C MET A 200 -15.99 -4.32 -5.49
N PRO A 201 -15.61 -5.56 -5.13
CA PRO A 201 -16.34 -6.75 -5.54
C PRO A 201 -17.79 -6.67 -5.03
N ARG A 202 -18.73 -7.17 -5.84
CA ARG A 202 -20.15 -7.20 -5.47
C ARG A 202 -20.43 -8.40 -4.58
N PHE A 203 -21.11 -8.19 -3.47
CA PHE A 203 -21.49 -9.24 -2.53
C PHE A 203 -23.00 -9.43 -2.49
N TYR A 204 -23.47 -10.65 -2.77
CA TYR A 204 -24.89 -10.96 -2.94
C TYR A 204 -25.58 -11.52 -1.68
N GLY A 205 -24.81 -11.78 -0.63
CA GLY A 205 -25.30 -12.35 0.64
C GLY A 205 -25.09 -13.85 0.78
N ASP A 206 -24.12 -14.41 0.06
CA ASP A 206 -23.77 -15.83 0.14
C ASP A 206 -22.68 -16.04 1.19
N GLU A 207 -22.91 -16.97 2.12
CA GLU A 207 -22.05 -17.17 3.29
C GLU A 207 -20.65 -17.64 2.90
N GLU A 208 -20.52 -18.42 1.82
CA GLU A 208 -19.23 -18.94 1.34
C GLU A 208 -18.34 -17.83 0.77
N ASP A 209 -18.92 -16.79 0.17
CA ASP A 209 -18.19 -15.66 -0.42
C ASP A 209 -17.92 -14.55 0.61
N PHE A 210 -18.58 -14.59 1.77
CA PHE A 210 -18.47 -13.52 2.77
C PHE A 210 -17.03 -13.35 3.30
N PRO A 211 -16.27 -14.41 3.66
CA PRO A 211 -14.89 -14.25 4.11
C PRO A 211 -13.99 -13.58 3.07
N GLU A 212 -14.20 -13.90 1.79
CA GLU A 212 -13.46 -13.31 0.67
C GLU A 212 -13.81 -11.83 0.50
N TYR A 213 -15.11 -11.53 0.44
CA TYR A 213 -15.59 -10.15 0.39
C TYR A 213 -15.07 -9.32 1.57
N TRP A 214 -15.19 -9.86 2.78
CA TRP A 214 -14.77 -9.18 4.00
C TRP A 214 -13.27 -8.96 4.04
N ALA A 215 -12.44 -9.90 3.58
CA ALA A 215 -11.00 -9.69 3.50
C ALA A 215 -10.67 -8.47 2.62
N VAL A 216 -11.26 -8.40 1.42
CA VAL A 216 -11.07 -7.27 0.49
C VAL A 216 -11.62 -5.96 1.08
N PHE A 217 -12.83 -5.99 1.64
CA PHE A 217 -13.46 -4.81 2.26
C PHE A 217 -12.67 -4.32 3.46
N ARG A 218 -12.18 -5.24 4.29
CA ARG A 218 -11.42 -4.91 5.48
C ARG A 218 -10.13 -4.18 5.12
N THR A 219 -9.34 -4.78 4.22
CA THR A 219 -8.05 -4.23 3.80
C THR A 219 -8.17 -2.90 3.05
N LEU A 220 -9.21 -2.74 2.22
CA LEU A 220 -9.34 -1.54 1.37
C LEU A 220 -10.17 -0.41 2.00
N VAL A 221 -11.14 -0.75 2.87
CA VAL A 221 -12.15 0.19 3.38
C VAL A 221 -12.14 0.25 4.90
N HIS A 222 -12.26 -0.89 5.59
CA HIS A 222 -12.42 -0.88 7.05
C HIS A 222 -11.18 -0.35 7.77
N ASP A 223 -10.01 -0.87 7.43
CA ASP A 223 -8.73 -0.51 8.03
C ASP A 223 -8.20 0.84 7.48
N ASN A 224 -8.94 1.47 6.57
CA ASN A 224 -8.60 2.77 5.99
C ASN A 224 -8.99 3.93 6.94
N LYS A 225 -8.02 4.56 7.59
CA LYS A 225 -8.25 5.71 8.48
C LYS A 225 -8.55 7.04 7.75
N VAL A 226 -8.32 7.12 6.44
CA VAL A 226 -8.59 8.33 5.64
C VAL A 226 -10.06 8.44 5.27
N LEU A 227 -10.74 7.30 5.09
CA LEU A 227 -12.17 7.28 4.84
C LEU A 227 -12.94 7.58 6.13
N SER A 228 -13.84 8.55 6.06
CA SER A 228 -14.81 8.80 7.11
C SER A 228 -15.76 7.61 7.27
N THR A 229 -16.39 7.50 8.44
CA THR A 229 -17.43 6.48 8.70
C THR A 229 -18.53 6.49 7.63
N VAL A 230 -18.89 7.68 7.13
CA VAL A 230 -19.91 7.85 6.08
C VAL A 230 -19.43 7.30 4.74
N GLU A 231 -18.20 7.56 4.34
CA GLU A 231 -17.64 7.02 3.09
C GLU A 231 -17.48 5.50 3.14
N LYS A 232 -17.07 4.96 4.29
CA LYS A 232 -17.02 3.49 4.51
C LYS A 232 -18.41 2.87 4.37
N MET A 233 -19.43 3.50 4.95
CA MET A 233 -20.83 3.09 4.83
C MET A 233 -21.32 3.15 3.38
N LEU A 234 -20.96 4.20 2.63
CA LEU A 234 -21.35 4.34 1.22
C LEU A 234 -20.72 3.24 0.36
N LEU A 235 -19.40 3.01 0.52
CA LEU A 235 -18.69 1.94 -0.19
C LEU A 235 -19.20 0.55 0.17
N LEU A 236 -19.56 0.34 1.44
CA LEU A 236 -20.22 -0.89 1.89
C LEU A 236 -21.53 -1.05 1.12
N LYS A 237 -22.47 -0.11 1.25
CA LYS A 237 -23.76 -0.14 0.57
C LYS A 237 -23.64 -0.34 -0.93
N ASP A 238 -22.72 0.37 -1.59
CA ASP A 238 -22.52 0.29 -3.03
C ASP A 238 -21.97 -1.07 -3.49
N SER A 239 -21.27 -1.79 -2.60
CA SER A 239 -20.74 -3.14 -2.87
C SER A 239 -21.73 -4.27 -2.57
N LEU A 240 -22.78 -4.03 -1.78
CA LEU A 240 -23.79 -5.05 -1.46
C LEU A 240 -24.87 -5.11 -2.55
N ARG A 241 -25.32 -6.31 -2.89
CA ARG A 241 -26.41 -6.59 -3.83
C ARG A 241 -27.33 -7.67 -3.28
N GLY A 242 -28.52 -7.81 -3.86
CA GLY A 242 -29.42 -8.93 -3.56
C GLY A 242 -29.81 -9.01 -2.09
N ARG A 243 -29.60 -10.18 -1.46
CA ARG A 243 -29.98 -10.41 -0.05
C ARG A 243 -29.15 -9.56 0.91
N ALA A 244 -27.87 -9.38 0.61
CA ALA A 244 -27.00 -8.53 1.43
C ALA A 244 -27.46 -7.07 1.42
N GLU A 245 -27.84 -6.54 0.27
CA GLU A 245 -28.36 -5.16 0.16
C GLU A 245 -29.65 -4.97 0.98
N LEU A 246 -30.57 -5.94 0.90
CA LEU A 246 -31.82 -5.91 1.66
C LEU A 246 -31.58 -5.90 3.18
N ALA A 247 -30.55 -6.60 3.66
CA ALA A 247 -30.22 -6.66 5.08
C ALA A 247 -29.79 -5.30 5.67
N VAL A 248 -29.22 -4.41 4.85
CA VAL A 248 -28.72 -3.10 5.30
C VAL A 248 -29.67 -1.95 4.92
N LYS A 249 -30.72 -2.20 4.13
CA LYS A 249 -31.66 -1.18 3.62
C LYS A 249 -32.55 -0.56 4.71
N GLY A 250 -32.56 -1.12 5.92
CA GLY A 250 -33.36 -0.66 7.07
C GLY A 250 -32.54 -0.16 8.26
N ILE A 251 -31.23 -0.01 8.11
CA ILE A 251 -30.30 0.56 9.11
C ILE A 251 -30.03 2.02 8.75
#